data_AF-A0A250JY21-F1
#
_entry.id   AF-A0A250JY21-F1
#
_cell.length_a   1.000
_cell.length_b   1.000
_cell.length_c   1.000
_cell.angle_alpha   90.00
_cell.angle_beta   90.00
_cell.angle_gamma   90.00
#
_symmetry.space_group_name_H-M   'P 1'
#
loop_
_entity.id
_entity.type
_entity.pdbx_description
1 polymer ?
#
loop_
_entity_poly.entity_id
_entity_poly.type
_entity_poly.pdbx_seq_one_letter_code
_entity_poly.pdbx_strand_id
1 'polypeptide(L)'
;MSEHESPQALRRKWKLANAEPLEGGRRREAYRELAHGCPAFVPNLLSLSRTLLAGRHEAEDPDAAVAEAEKLLHSASDVSAGAPEPMLALGHFLATVRRAPDEAERAYASAASAALVLLEEAWAGWIHALGAQGQVEAALEVEAQARRIFPNSSAITQAVASAQGRAGAR
;
A
#
# COMPACT_ATOMS: atom_id res chain seq x y z
N MET A 1 25.41 16.94 -9.69
CA MET A 1 23.99 16.90 -9.28
C MET A 1 23.53 15.48 -9.49
N SER A 2 23.07 14.77 -8.46
CA SER A 2 22.55 13.41 -8.65
C SER A 2 21.23 13.53 -9.41
N GLU A 3 21.18 13.05 -10.65
CA GLU A 3 19.91 12.92 -11.37
C GLU A 3 19.09 11.85 -10.66
N HIS A 4 18.09 12.27 -9.89
CA HIS A 4 17.15 11.34 -9.29
C HIS A 4 16.28 10.74 -10.41
N GLU A 5 16.21 9.40 -10.46
CA GLU A 5 15.40 8.71 -11.45
C GLU A 5 13.93 9.10 -11.31
N SER A 6 13.27 9.34 -12.45
CA SER A 6 11.86 9.71 -12.44
C SER A 6 10.99 8.54 -11.92
N PRO A 7 9.84 8.82 -11.28
CA PRO A 7 8.92 7.77 -10.84
C PRO A 7 8.48 6.83 -11.98
N GLN A 8 8.39 7.34 -13.21
CA GLN A 8 8.05 6.53 -14.39
C GLN A 8 9.19 5.57 -14.77
N ALA A 9 10.45 6.03 -14.70
CA ALA A 9 11.61 5.19 -14.96
C ALA A 9 11.73 4.06 -13.93
N LEU A 10 11.54 4.37 -12.64
CA LEU A 10 11.51 3.38 -11.56
C LEU A 10 10.42 2.33 -11.79
N ARG A 11 9.19 2.76 -12.12
CA ARG A 11 8.08 1.86 -12.45
C ARG A 11 8.38 0.97 -13.66
N ARG A 12 9.05 1.50 -14.69
CA ARG A 12 9.44 0.72 -15.87
C ARG A 12 10.46 -0.36 -15.50
N LYS A 13 11.52 0.00 -14.76
CA LYS A 13 12.52 -0.96 -14.28
C LYS A 13 11.89 -2.05 -13.41
N TRP A 14 11.01 -1.68 -12.49
CA TRP A 14 10.29 -2.66 -11.64
C TRP A 14 9.38 -3.58 -12.45
N LYS A 15 8.70 -3.08 -13.49
CA LYS A 15 7.93 -3.93 -14.41
C LYS A 15 8.83 -4.91 -15.17
N LEU A 16 10.02 -4.48 -15.60
CA LEU A 16 10.99 -5.37 -16.25
C LEU A 16 11.49 -6.44 -15.27
N ALA A 17 11.83 -6.07 -14.04
CA ALA A 17 12.22 -7.03 -13.00
C ALA A 17 11.09 -8.03 -12.69
N ASN A 18 9.83 -7.58 -12.65
CA ASN A 18 8.67 -8.48 -12.50
C ASN A 18 8.50 -9.47 -13.67
N ALA A 19 9.02 -9.15 -14.86
CA ALA A 19 8.93 -10.00 -16.05
C ALA A 19 10.04 -11.06 -16.12
N GLU A 20 11.17 -10.86 -15.43
CA GLU A 20 12.22 -11.87 -15.29
C GLU A 20 11.68 -13.14 -14.61
N PRO A 21 12.10 -14.36 -14.97
CA PRO A 21 11.68 -15.56 -14.25
C PRO A 21 12.03 -15.53 -12.75
N LEU A 22 11.28 -16.25 -11.93
CA LEU A 22 11.64 -16.46 -10.51
C LEU A 22 12.93 -17.27 -10.37
N GLU A 23 13.13 -18.23 -11.27
CA GLU A 23 14.30 -19.09 -11.35
C GLU A 23 15.50 -18.34 -11.96
N GLY A 24 16.72 -18.71 -11.54
CA GLY A 24 17.95 -18.21 -12.17
C GLY A 24 18.45 -16.85 -11.71
N GLY A 25 17.98 -16.33 -10.56
CA GLY A 25 18.62 -15.23 -9.82
C GLY A 25 18.47 -13.81 -10.39
N ARG A 26 18.29 -13.64 -11.70
CA ARG A 26 18.21 -12.34 -12.39
C ARG A 26 17.14 -11.40 -11.83
N ARG A 27 15.95 -11.93 -11.51
CA ARG A 27 14.87 -11.14 -10.89
C ARG A 27 15.32 -10.52 -9.56
N ARG A 28 15.99 -11.30 -8.71
CA ARG A 28 16.50 -10.86 -7.40
C ARG A 28 17.58 -9.80 -7.56
N GLU A 29 18.50 -9.99 -8.51
CA GLU A 29 19.54 -9.00 -8.82
C GLU A 29 18.94 -7.67 -9.29
N ALA A 30 18.01 -7.71 -10.24
CA ALA A 30 17.32 -6.51 -10.74
C ALA A 30 16.59 -5.75 -9.62
N TYR A 31 15.94 -6.45 -8.70
CA TYR A 31 15.31 -5.83 -7.55
C TYR A 31 16.31 -5.24 -6.54
N ARG A 32 17.47 -5.88 -6.33
CA ARG A 32 18.53 -5.35 -5.46
C ARG A 32 19.16 -4.09 -6.05
N GLU A 33 19.41 -4.07 -7.35
CA GLU A 33 19.88 -2.87 -8.05
C GLU A 33 18.88 -1.71 -7.88
N LEU A 34 17.58 -1.99 -8.05
CA LEU A 34 16.52 -1.03 -7.82
C LEU A 34 16.46 -0.54 -6.37
N ALA A 35 16.63 -1.43 -5.38
CA ALA A 35 16.62 -1.07 -3.97
C ALA A 35 17.84 -0.20 -3.60
N HIS A 36 18.99 -0.47 -4.22
CA HIS A 36 20.19 0.34 -4.04
C HIS A 36 20.04 1.73 -4.67
N GLY A 37 19.49 1.81 -5.88
CA GLY A 37 19.27 3.08 -6.58
C GLY A 37 18.14 3.93 -6.01
N CYS A 38 17.10 3.32 -5.43
CA CYS A 38 15.99 4.01 -4.79
C CYS A 38 15.44 3.22 -3.60
N PRO A 39 16.00 3.40 -2.39
CA PRO A 39 15.61 2.63 -1.20
C PRO A 39 14.21 2.97 -0.68
N ALA A 40 13.61 4.08 -1.12
CA ALA A 40 12.24 4.46 -0.76
C ALA A 40 11.18 3.92 -1.74
N PHE A 41 11.57 3.18 -2.78
CA PHE A 41 10.62 2.68 -3.78
C PHE A 41 9.86 1.45 -3.26
N VAL A 42 8.80 1.70 -2.48
CA VAL A 42 8.00 0.69 -1.77
C VAL A 42 7.60 -0.53 -2.63
N PRO A 43 7.06 -0.38 -3.87
CA PRO A 43 6.72 -1.55 -4.70
C PRO A 43 7.89 -2.50 -4.93
N ASN A 44 9.12 -1.98 -5.06
CA ASN A 44 10.31 -2.79 -5.24
C ASN A 44 10.70 -3.51 -3.95
N LEU A 45 10.66 -2.84 -2.79
CA LEU A 45 10.96 -3.46 -1.50
C LEU A 45 10.02 -4.65 -1.21
N LEU A 46 8.73 -4.47 -1.51
CA LEU A 46 7.72 -5.53 -1.37
C LEU A 46 7.96 -6.68 -2.37
N SER A 47 8.31 -6.39 -3.62
CA SER A 47 8.63 -7.46 -4.58
C SER A 47 9.92 -8.21 -4.23
N LEU A 48 10.96 -7.51 -3.78
CA LEU A 48 12.22 -8.12 -3.37
C LEU A 48 12.05 -9.04 -2.16
N SER A 49 11.38 -8.55 -1.11
CA SER A 49 11.10 -9.37 0.08
C SER A 49 10.33 -10.64 -0.25
N ARG A 50 9.25 -10.55 -1.06
CA ARG A 50 8.50 -11.74 -1.53
C ARG A 50 9.38 -12.70 -2.34
N THR A 51 10.26 -12.19 -3.19
CA THR A 51 11.16 -13.01 -4.02
C THR A 51 12.20 -13.73 -3.17
N LEU A 52 12.80 -13.04 -2.19
CA LEU A 52 13.74 -13.63 -1.23
C LEU A 52 13.07 -14.74 -0.42
N LEU A 53 11.84 -14.50 0.06
CA LEU A 53 11.09 -15.51 0.81
C LEU A 53 10.69 -16.70 -0.06
N ALA A 54 10.27 -16.48 -1.31
CA ALA A 54 9.90 -17.57 -2.22
C ALA A 54 11.09 -18.49 -2.53
N GLY A 55 12.28 -17.93 -2.80
CA GLY A 55 13.49 -18.68 -3.13
C GLY A 55 14.35 -19.09 -1.93
N ARG A 56 13.91 -18.87 -0.69
CA ARG A 56 14.77 -19.02 0.50
C ARG A 56 15.35 -20.43 0.70
N HIS A 57 14.61 -21.47 0.32
CA HIS A 57 15.05 -22.86 0.49
C HIS A 57 16.10 -23.30 -0.54
N GLU A 58 16.23 -22.53 -1.62
CA GLU A 58 17.23 -22.74 -2.68
C GLU A 58 18.42 -21.77 -2.52
N ALA A 59 18.36 -20.87 -1.53
CA ALA A 59 19.44 -19.94 -1.23
C ALA A 59 20.59 -20.68 -0.53
N GLU A 60 21.82 -20.22 -0.80
CA GLU A 60 23.02 -20.70 -0.09
C GLU A 60 22.92 -20.46 1.42
N ASP A 61 22.33 -19.32 1.81
CA ASP A 61 22.02 -18.98 3.20
C ASP A 61 20.54 -18.57 3.33
N PRO A 62 19.66 -19.51 3.71
CA PRO A 62 18.24 -19.24 3.93
C PRO A 62 17.97 -18.21 5.03
N ASP A 63 18.76 -18.20 6.10
CA ASP A 63 18.56 -17.30 7.24
C ASP A 63 18.93 -15.86 6.86
N ALA A 64 19.99 -15.67 6.08
CA ALA A 64 20.34 -14.37 5.52
C ALA A 64 19.25 -13.85 4.57
N ALA A 65 18.67 -14.71 3.73
CA ALA A 65 17.56 -14.33 2.84
C ALA A 65 16.31 -13.88 3.63
N VAL A 66 16.00 -14.57 4.73
CA VAL A 66 14.90 -14.20 5.65
C VAL A 66 15.20 -12.87 6.35
N ALA A 67 16.42 -12.67 6.84
CA ALA A 67 16.83 -11.41 7.50
C ALA A 67 16.84 -10.22 6.53
N GLU A 68 17.24 -10.42 5.27
CA GLU A 68 17.16 -9.40 4.23
C GLU A 68 15.69 -9.04 3.94
N ALA A 69 14.81 -10.04 3.79
CA ALA A 69 13.39 -9.83 3.57
C ALA A 69 12.73 -9.04 4.71
N GLU A 70 13.06 -9.36 5.95
CA GLU A 70 12.58 -8.63 7.14
C GLU A 70 12.97 -7.15 7.11
N LYS A 71 14.25 -6.85 6.86
CA LYS A 71 14.74 -5.46 6.77
C LYS A 71 13.99 -4.67 5.70
N LEU A 72 13.76 -5.29 4.53
CA LEU A 72 13.01 -4.68 3.44
C LEU A 72 11.56 -4.40 3.80
N LEU A 73 10.89 -5.30 4.54
CA LEU A 73 9.51 -5.10 4.98
C LEU A 73 9.40 -3.97 6.01
N HIS A 74 10.33 -3.90 6.97
CA HIS A 74 10.40 -2.76 7.89
C HIS A 74 10.66 -1.45 7.14
N SER A 75 11.64 -1.41 6.24
CA SER A 75 11.90 -0.21 5.43
C SER A 75 10.69 0.19 4.58
N ALA A 76 9.98 -0.77 3.99
CA ALA A 76 8.77 -0.50 3.23
C ALA A 76 7.66 0.10 4.11
N SER A 77 7.48 -0.40 5.33
CA SER A 77 6.56 0.17 6.31
C SER A 77 6.93 1.60 6.65
N ASP A 78 8.20 1.85 6.99
CA ASP A 78 8.69 3.17 7.44
C ASP A 78 8.58 4.25 6.36
N VAL A 79 9.00 3.94 5.12
CA VAL A 79 9.02 4.93 4.02
C VAL A 79 7.66 5.13 3.35
N SER A 80 6.68 4.28 3.64
CA SER A 80 5.35 4.36 3.03
C SER A 80 4.41 5.40 3.64
N ALA A 81 4.88 6.15 4.65
CA ALA A 81 4.12 7.21 5.31
C ALA A 81 2.73 6.76 5.79
N GLY A 82 2.63 5.54 6.31
CA GLY A 82 1.38 5.00 6.85
C GLY A 82 0.50 4.25 5.84
N ALA A 83 1.01 3.93 4.64
CA ALA A 83 0.24 3.11 3.71
C ALA A 83 -0.05 1.71 4.32
N PRO A 84 -1.27 1.17 4.14
CA PRO A 84 -1.65 -0.09 4.76
C PRO A 84 -0.93 -1.31 4.16
N GLU A 85 -0.58 -1.29 2.86
CA GLU A 85 -0.04 -2.47 2.17
C GLU A 85 1.29 -2.99 2.78
N PRO A 86 2.32 -2.17 3.03
CA PRO A 86 3.55 -2.66 3.65
C PRO A 86 3.35 -3.21 5.07
N MET A 87 2.45 -2.62 5.85
CA MET A 87 2.11 -3.09 7.19
C MET A 87 1.42 -4.46 7.14
N LEU A 88 0.52 -4.68 6.17
CA LEU A 88 -0.06 -6.01 5.93
C LEU A 88 1.02 -7.03 5.58
N ALA A 89 1.94 -6.68 4.68
CA ALA A 89 3.02 -7.58 4.28
C ALA A 89 3.94 -7.94 5.46
N LEU A 90 4.30 -6.94 6.29
CA LEU A 90 5.08 -7.14 7.51
C LEU A 90 4.34 -8.04 8.51
N GLY A 91 3.04 -7.83 8.74
CA GLY A 91 2.22 -8.68 9.61
C GLY A 91 2.20 -10.15 9.17
N HIS A 92 2.07 -10.41 7.86
CA HIS A 92 2.13 -11.78 7.32
C HIS A 92 3.49 -12.43 7.57
N PHE A 93 4.58 -11.70 7.35
CA PHE A 93 5.93 -12.19 7.61
C PHE A 93 6.14 -12.52 9.10
N LEU A 94 5.75 -11.60 10.00
CA LEU A 94 5.88 -11.79 11.45
C LEU A 94 5.09 -13.01 11.94
N ALA A 95 3.86 -13.17 11.46
CA ALA A 95 3.00 -14.30 11.85
C ALA A 95 3.54 -15.65 11.35
N THR A 96 4.00 -15.71 10.10
CA THR A 96 4.26 -16.99 9.43
C THR A 96 5.73 -17.40 9.44
N VAL A 97 6.65 -16.43 9.33
CA VAL A 97 8.10 -16.68 9.24
C VAL A 97 8.75 -16.52 10.60
N ARG A 98 8.51 -15.41 11.29
CA ARG A 98 9.08 -15.17 12.64
C ARG A 98 8.31 -15.85 13.76
N ARG A 99 7.05 -16.25 13.51
CA ARG A 99 6.13 -16.80 14.53
C ARG A 99 6.01 -15.86 15.74
N ALA A 100 5.92 -14.56 15.47
CA ALA A 100 5.79 -13.49 16.44
C ALA A 100 4.36 -12.93 16.40
N PRO A 101 3.36 -13.61 17.02
CA PRO A 101 1.95 -13.26 16.89
C PRO A 101 1.64 -11.86 17.41
N ASP A 102 2.23 -11.45 18.54
CA ASP A 102 1.98 -10.14 19.14
C ASP A 102 2.47 -8.98 18.25
N GLU A 103 3.60 -9.17 17.57
CA GLU A 103 4.13 -8.19 16.61
C GLU A 103 3.30 -8.16 15.33
N ALA A 104 2.86 -9.34 14.86
CA ALA A 104 1.99 -9.45 13.70
C ALA A 104 0.63 -8.77 13.95
N GLU A 105 0.02 -8.97 15.12
CA GLU A 105 -1.23 -8.33 15.52
C GLU A 105 -1.10 -6.80 15.44
N ARG A 106 -0.03 -6.24 16.01
CA ARG A 106 0.23 -4.78 15.95
C ARG A 106 0.33 -4.29 14.51
N ALA A 107 1.07 -4.99 13.66
CA ALA A 107 1.19 -4.64 12.24
C ALA A 107 -0.18 -4.68 11.52
N TYR A 108 -0.99 -5.72 11.76
CA TYR A 108 -2.33 -5.81 11.18
C TYR A 108 -3.28 -4.74 11.70
N ALA A 109 -3.24 -4.41 12.99
CA ALA A 109 -4.06 -3.36 13.59
C ALA A 109 -3.71 -1.97 13.01
N SER A 110 -2.43 -1.68 12.83
CA SER A 110 -1.97 -0.44 12.16
C SER A 110 -2.43 -0.39 10.71
N ALA A 111 -2.31 -1.50 9.96
CA ALA A 111 -2.78 -1.58 8.59
C ALA A 111 -4.30 -1.37 8.47
N ALA A 112 -5.08 -2.01 9.35
CA ALA A 112 -6.53 -1.88 9.37
C ALA A 112 -6.97 -0.44 9.68
N SER A 113 -6.31 0.18 10.66
CA SER A 113 -6.56 1.59 11.00
C SER A 113 -6.28 2.52 9.81
N ALA A 114 -5.12 2.35 9.15
CA ALA A 114 -4.77 3.14 7.98
C ALA A 114 -5.73 2.92 6.79
N ALA A 115 -6.16 1.67 6.57
CA ALA A 115 -7.12 1.35 5.52
C ALA A 115 -8.50 1.98 5.77
N LEU A 116 -8.96 2.06 7.03
CA LEU A 116 -10.21 2.75 7.38
C LEU A 116 -10.14 4.25 7.07
N VAL A 117 -9.03 4.92 7.39
CA VAL A 117 -8.83 6.34 7.06
C VAL A 117 -8.89 6.55 5.54
N LEU A 118 -8.16 5.73 4.77
CA LEU A 118 -8.16 5.82 3.31
C LEU A 118 -9.55 5.57 2.70
N LEU A 119 -10.31 4.63 3.25
CA LEU A 119 -11.67 4.33 2.80
C LEU A 119 -12.63 5.50 3.09
N GLU A 120 -12.53 6.11 4.28
CA GLU A 120 -13.32 7.28 4.64
C GLU A 120 -13.06 8.44 3.67
N GLU A 121 -11.79 8.73 3.38
CA GLU A 121 -11.39 9.77 2.42
C GLU A 121 -11.89 9.48 1.01
N ALA A 122 -11.75 8.24 0.53
CA ALA A 122 -12.20 7.84 -0.80
C ALA A 122 -13.72 7.98 -0.97
N TRP A 123 -14.50 7.61 0.04
CA TRP A 123 -15.95 7.78 0.02
C TRP A 123 -16.38 9.24 0.09
N ALA A 124 -15.76 10.06 0.94
CA ALA A 124 -16.01 11.50 0.95
C ALA A 124 -15.69 12.14 -0.42
N GLY A 125 -14.56 11.77 -1.02
CA GLY A 125 -14.19 12.22 -2.36
C GLY A 125 -15.18 11.77 -3.46
N TRP A 126 -15.67 10.53 -3.38
CA TRP A 126 -16.66 10.02 -4.32
C TRP A 126 -17.99 10.77 -4.24
N ILE A 127 -18.51 11.01 -3.03
CA ILE A 127 -19.71 11.82 -2.79
C ILE A 127 -19.52 13.22 -3.38
N HIS A 128 -18.37 13.85 -3.14
CA HIS A 128 -18.06 15.17 -3.68
C HIS A 128 -18.07 15.19 -5.22
N ALA A 129 -17.46 14.18 -5.85
CA ALA A 129 -17.38 14.06 -7.29
C ALA A 129 -18.76 13.83 -7.94
N LEU A 130 -19.63 13.03 -7.33
CA LEU A 130 -21.02 12.84 -7.76
C LEU A 130 -21.82 14.14 -7.65
N GLY A 131 -21.67 14.85 -6.53
CA GLY A 131 -22.27 16.17 -6.33
C GLY A 131 -21.82 17.20 -7.37
N ALA A 132 -20.53 17.22 -7.74
CA ALA A 132 -20.00 18.09 -8.80
C ALA A 132 -20.63 17.79 -10.18
N GLN A 133 -21.01 16.53 -10.42
CA GLN A 133 -21.71 16.09 -11.62
C GLN A 133 -23.23 16.37 -11.56
N GLY A 134 -23.75 16.82 -10.42
CA GLY A 134 -25.19 17.02 -10.19
C GLY A 134 -25.95 15.72 -9.91
N GLN A 135 -25.24 14.62 -9.63
CA GLN A 135 -25.84 13.31 -9.31
C GLN A 135 -26.05 13.19 -7.80
N VAL A 136 -26.98 13.97 -7.24
CA VAL A 136 -27.18 14.05 -5.78
C VAL A 136 -27.73 12.75 -5.20
N GLU A 137 -28.67 12.11 -5.88
CA GLU A 137 -29.27 10.86 -5.42
C GLU A 137 -28.20 9.76 -5.28
N ALA A 138 -27.34 9.62 -6.29
CA ALA A 138 -26.21 8.70 -6.23
C ALA A 138 -25.24 9.05 -5.09
N ALA A 139 -25.01 10.34 -4.83
CA ALA A 139 -24.16 10.78 -3.72
C ALA A 139 -24.75 10.36 -2.35
N LEU A 140 -26.07 10.44 -2.19
CA LEU A 140 -26.78 10.02 -0.97
C LEU A 140 -26.80 8.49 -0.80
N GLU A 141 -26.84 7.73 -1.90
CA GLU A 141 -26.70 6.27 -1.85
C GLU A 141 -25.31 5.87 -1.32
N VAL A 142 -24.26 6.55 -1.78
CA VAL A 142 -22.90 6.36 -1.28
C VAL A 142 -22.80 6.76 0.19
N GLU A 143 -23.39 7.89 0.60
CA GLU A 143 -23.45 8.28 2.03
C GLU A 143 -24.08 7.17 2.89
N ALA A 144 -25.23 6.62 2.47
CA ALA A 144 -25.95 5.63 3.24
C ALA A 144 -25.12 4.35 3.46
N GLN A 145 -24.32 3.96 2.47
CA GLN A 145 -23.34 2.88 2.63
C GLN A 145 -22.21 3.31 3.58
N ALA A 146 -21.73 4.53 3.41
CA ALA A 146 -20.59 5.04 4.15
C ALA A 146 -20.82 5.16 5.65
N ARG A 147 -22.02 5.61 6.05
CA ARG A 147 -22.45 5.76 7.44
C ARG A 147 -22.53 4.44 8.21
N ARG A 148 -22.62 3.29 7.54
CA ARG A 148 -22.58 1.97 8.20
C ARG A 148 -21.21 1.67 8.81
N ILE A 149 -20.16 2.25 8.24
CA ILE A 149 -18.78 2.08 8.71
C ILE A 149 -18.32 3.33 9.47
N PHE A 150 -18.69 4.52 8.99
CA PHE A 150 -18.27 5.81 9.54
C PHE A 150 -19.46 6.67 9.99
N PRO A 151 -20.17 6.26 11.07
CA PRO A 151 -21.41 6.92 11.47
C PRO A 151 -21.22 8.41 11.80
N ASN A 152 -20.04 8.78 12.31
CA ASN A 152 -19.73 10.14 12.79
C ASN A 152 -18.71 10.89 11.92
N SER A 153 -18.50 10.47 10.67
CA SER A 153 -17.52 11.12 9.79
C SER A 153 -17.89 12.57 9.48
N SER A 154 -16.98 13.49 9.82
CA SER A 154 -17.09 14.90 9.44
C SER A 154 -16.82 15.10 7.95
N ALA A 155 -15.88 14.33 7.37
CA ALA A 155 -15.54 14.38 5.94
C ALA A 155 -16.75 14.02 5.06
N ILE A 156 -17.44 12.91 5.38
CA ILE A 156 -18.68 12.51 4.68
C ILE A 156 -19.76 13.58 4.84
N THR A 157 -19.94 14.10 6.06
CA THR A 157 -20.93 15.16 6.33
C THR A 157 -20.70 16.39 5.45
N GLN A 158 -19.45 16.84 5.34
CA GLN A 158 -19.09 17.99 4.51
C GLN A 158 -19.27 17.72 3.01
N ALA A 159 -18.92 16.51 2.54
CA ALA A 159 -19.08 16.12 1.15
C ALA A 159 -20.56 16.14 0.71
N VAL A 160 -21.46 15.64 1.56
CA VAL A 160 -22.91 15.64 1.31
C VAL A 160 -23.48 17.06 1.27
N ALA A 161 -23.12 17.90 2.24
CA ALA A 161 -23.53 19.30 2.26
C ALA A 161 -23.09 20.04 0.99
N SER A 162 -21.86 19.78 0.52
CA SER A 162 -21.37 20.34 -0.74
C SER A 162 -22.13 19.82 -1.96
N ALA A 163 -22.56 18.56 -1.98
CA ALA A 163 -23.33 17.98 -3.08
C ALA A 163 -24.73 18.60 -3.17
N GLN A 164 -25.42 18.72 -2.03
CA GLN A 164 -26.77 19.28 -1.93
C GLN A 164 -26.79 20.78 -2.25
N GLY A 165 -25.82 21.56 -1.74
CA GLY A 165 -25.75 23.00 -1.99
C GLY A 165 -25.55 23.35 -3.47
N ARG A 166 -24.90 22.47 -4.26
CA ARG A 166 -24.72 22.67 -5.71
C ARG A 166 -25.97 22.39 -6.53
N ALA A 167 -26.82 21.46 -6.10
CA ALA A 167 -28.09 21.20 -6.76
C ALA A 167 -29.10 22.32 -6.52
N GLY A 168 -29.10 22.94 -5.34
CA GLY A 168 -29.96 24.10 -5.05
C GLY A 168 -29.55 25.40 -5.74
N ALA A 169 -28.35 25.46 -6.33
CA ALA A 169 -27.84 26.62 -7.05
C ALA A 169 -28.00 26.53 -8.58
N ARG A 170 -28.59 25.45 -9.10
CA ARG A 170 -28.93 25.26 -10.52
C ARG A 170 -30.41 25.48 -10.73
#